data_AF-A0A660VQJ5-F1
#
_entry.id   AF-A0A660VQJ5-F1
#
_cell.length_a   1.000
_cell.length_b   1.000
_cell.length_c   1.000
_cell.angle_alpha   90.00
_cell.angle_beta   90.00
_cell.angle_gamma   90.00
#
_symmetry.space_group_name_H-M   'P 1'
#
loop_
_entity.id
_entity.type
_entity.pdbx_description
1 polymer ?
#
loop_
_entity_poly.entity_id
_entity_poly.type
_entity_poly.pdbx_seq_one_letter_code
_entity_poly.pdbx_strand_id
1 'polypeptide(L)'
;MVSLLSRPMPDPARAHGAWVYLIVSILAGAMSVAGQGFLPALLAGLGYAGIFLLASSGALWPRPQWLRRAGAGLACAAGAPALALALDADPNFFAYALVAMFPAGAAVWFAVKRGFQSPLALCFAVAALAVAAPSAACAGGGTAREGWLLGLLLTPFFVWRTWRIRSALNTGGNWSRAELRRQGLREAGLALAWTAAAVGLIHVLPA
;
A
#
# COMPACT_ATOMS: atom_id res chain seq x y z
N MET A 1 19.42 25.89 -17.40
CA MET A 1 18.45 24.78 -17.23
C MET A 1 18.92 23.92 -16.07
N VAL A 2 18.24 23.96 -14.92
CA VAL A 2 18.57 23.06 -13.80
C VAL A 2 17.99 21.69 -14.13
N SER A 3 18.86 20.71 -14.33
CA SER A 3 18.48 19.33 -14.64
C SER A 3 17.49 18.80 -13.61
N LEU A 4 16.37 18.23 -14.07
CA LEU A 4 15.42 17.50 -13.21
C LEU A 4 16.08 16.34 -12.44
N LEU A 5 17.29 15.93 -12.83
CA LEU A 5 18.11 14.90 -12.17
C LEU A 5 18.90 15.43 -10.96
N SER A 6 19.00 16.75 -10.76
CA SER A 6 19.73 17.34 -9.62
C SER A 6 18.83 17.82 -8.47
N ARG A 7 17.50 17.68 -8.60
CA ARG A 7 16.60 17.88 -7.46
C ARG A 7 16.71 16.66 -6.54
N PRO A 8 16.91 16.85 -5.22
CA PRO A 8 16.86 15.73 -4.28
C PRO A 8 15.53 15.00 -4.53
N MET A 9 15.62 13.71 -4.88
CA MET A 9 14.46 12.87 -5.16
C MET A 9 13.36 13.20 -4.14
N PRO A 10 12.13 13.57 -4.58
CA PRO A 10 11.04 13.77 -3.65
C PRO A 10 10.95 12.49 -2.81
N ASP A 11 10.94 12.66 -1.48
CA ASP A 11 10.85 11.55 -0.53
C ASP A 11 9.83 10.54 -1.09
N PRO A 12 10.21 9.27 -1.31
CA PRO A 12 9.32 8.23 -1.83
C PRO A 12 7.99 8.17 -1.05
N ALA A 13 8.02 8.56 0.23
CA ALA A 13 6.85 8.67 1.07
C ALA A 13 6.03 9.96 0.89
N ARG A 14 6.65 11.06 0.44
CA ARG A 14 5.96 12.31 0.08
C ARG A 14 5.39 12.30 -1.33
N ALA A 15 5.75 11.33 -2.17
CA ALA A 15 5.01 11.00 -3.39
C ALA A 15 3.62 10.51 -2.95
N HIS A 16 2.72 11.48 -2.73
CA HIS A 16 1.46 11.48 -1.98
C HIS A 16 0.46 10.35 -2.28
N GLY A 17 0.75 9.47 -3.21
CA GLY A 17 -0.10 8.37 -3.60
C GLY A 17 0.06 7.11 -2.73
N ALA A 18 1.28 6.57 -2.63
CA ALA A 18 1.47 5.17 -2.22
C ALA A 18 0.85 4.83 -0.85
N TRP A 19 0.96 5.74 0.12
CA TRP A 19 0.38 5.56 1.46
C TRP A 19 -1.14 5.55 1.48
N VAL A 20 -1.76 6.41 0.69
CA VAL A 20 -3.22 6.47 0.63
C VAL A 20 -3.75 5.14 0.11
N TYR A 21 -3.15 4.55 -0.91
CA TYR A 21 -3.59 3.25 -1.44
C TYR A 21 -3.30 2.11 -0.49
N LEU A 22 -2.19 2.15 0.24
CA LEU A 22 -1.88 1.12 1.23
C LEU A 22 -2.92 1.16 2.35
N ILE A 23 -3.22 2.34 2.88
CA ILE A 23 -4.25 2.54 3.91
C ILE A 23 -5.62 2.11 3.38
N VAL A 24 -5.97 2.52 2.16
CA VAL A 24 -7.24 2.15 1.51
C VAL A 24 -7.35 0.64 1.30
N SER A 25 -6.27 -0.04 0.92
CA SER A 25 -6.25 -1.50 0.76
C SER A 25 -6.41 -2.21 2.10
N ILE A 26 -5.70 -1.75 3.14
CA ILE A 26 -5.82 -2.28 4.50
C ILE A 26 -7.25 -2.10 5.02
N LEU A 27 -7.85 -0.92 4.82
CA LEU A 27 -9.23 -0.65 5.20
C LEU A 27 -10.21 -1.52 4.41
N ALA A 28 -9.97 -1.73 3.11
CA ALA A 28 -10.78 -2.62 2.28
C ALA A 28 -10.83 -4.04 2.86
N GLY A 29 -9.66 -4.58 3.23
CA GLY A 29 -9.55 -5.90 3.83
C GLY A 29 -10.14 -5.97 5.24
N ALA A 30 -9.95 -4.94 6.06
CA ALA A 30 -10.55 -4.89 7.40
C ALA A 30 -12.08 -4.81 7.34
N MET A 31 -12.63 -4.03 6.41
CA MET A 31 -14.07 -3.83 6.24
C MET A 31 -14.77 -4.95 5.47
N SER A 32 -14.04 -5.81 4.76
CA SER A 32 -14.64 -6.97 4.09
C SER A 32 -14.98 -8.09 5.07
N VAL A 33 -14.32 -8.14 6.23
CA VAL A 33 -14.56 -9.15 7.26
C VAL A 33 -15.82 -8.79 8.04
N ALA A 34 -16.77 -9.73 8.13
CA ALA A 34 -17.96 -9.58 8.94
C ALA A 34 -17.69 -9.91 10.42
N GLY A 35 -18.46 -9.31 11.34
CA GLY A 35 -18.40 -9.63 12.77
C GLY A 35 -17.23 -8.97 13.53
N GLN A 36 -16.61 -9.71 14.46
CA GLN A 36 -15.61 -9.15 15.39
C GLN A 36 -14.18 -9.06 14.80
N GLY A 37 -13.95 -9.57 13.59
CA GLY A 37 -12.61 -9.68 12.97
C GLY A 37 -12.01 -8.39 12.42
N PHE A 38 -12.73 -7.26 12.48
CA PHE A 38 -12.28 -5.97 11.94
C PHE A 38 -10.97 -5.46 12.57
N LEU A 39 -10.90 -5.46 13.91
CA LEU A 39 -9.74 -4.90 14.63
C LEU A 39 -8.47 -5.75 14.44
N PRO A 40 -8.53 -7.10 14.54
CA PRO A 40 -7.43 -7.98 14.14
C PRO A 40 -6.95 -7.76 12.70
N ALA A 41 -7.88 -7.66 11.74
CA ALA A 41 -7.57 -7.39 10.34
C ALA A 41 -6.86 -6.05 10.12
N LEU A 42 -7.33 -5.00 10.79
CA LEU A 42 -6.73 -3.67 10.73
C LEU A 42 -5.31 -3.68 11.28
N LEU A 43 -5.08 -4.33 12.42
CA LEU A 43 -3.78 -4.42 13.07
C LEU A 43 -2.77 -5.24 12.25
N ALA A 44 -3.21 -6.37 11.67
CA ALA A 44 -2.39 -7.14 10.73
C ALA A 44 -2.02 -6.29 9.50
N GLY A 45 -2.99 -5.53 8.96
CA GLY A 45 -2.77 -4.57 7.89
C GLY A 45 -1.76 -3.47 8.24
N LEU A 46 -1.80 -2.94 9.47
CA LEU A 46 -0.80 -1.97 9.95
C LEU A 46 0.62 -2.57 10.03
N GLY A 47 0.73 -3.87 10.28
CA GLY A 47 2.00 -4.61 10.16
C GLY A 47 2.61 -4.48 8.76
N TYR A 48 1.79 -4.59 7.70
CA TYR A 48 2.23 -4.36 6.31
C TYR A 48 2.70 -2.93 6.05
N ALA A 49 2.02 -1.95 6.64
CA ALA A 49 2.48 -0.56 6.57
C ALA A 49 3.87 -0.39 7.23
N GLY A 50 4.12 -1.11 8.33
CA GLY A 50 5.43 -1.20 8.97
C GLY A 50 6.53 -1.76 8.06
N ILE A 51 6.24 -2.85 7.35
CA ILE A 51 7.17 -3.45 6.38
C ILE A 51 7.51 -2.47 5.26
N PHE A 52 6.51 -1.76 4.73
CA PHE A 52 6.74 -0.75 3.70
C PHE A 52 7.55 0.45 4.22
N LEU A 53 7.34 0.87 5.47
CA LEU A 53 8.17 1.88 6.14
C LEU A 53 9.63 1.40 6.28
N LEU A 54 9.85 0.17 6.73
CA LEU A 54 11.17 -0.44 6.83
C LEU A 54 11.87 -0.50 5.48
N ALA A 55 11.21 -1.02 4.45
CA ALA A 55 11.76 -1.11 3.11
C ALA A 55 12.11 0.29 2.58
N SER A 56 11.19 1.26 2.69
CA SER A 56 11.42 2.63 2.22
C SER A 56 12.47 3.41 3.04
N SER A 57 12.84 2.96 4.24
CA SER A 57 13.96 3.54 4.98
C SER A 57 15.30 3.37 4.26
N GLY A 58 15.48 2.26 3.51
CA GLY A 58 16.67 2.01 2.69
C GLY A 58 16.86 3.05 1.57
N ALA A 59 15.77 3.58 1.03
CA ALA A 59 15.81 4.67 0.04
C ALA A 59 16.18 6.04 0.65
N LEU A 60 16.15 6.17 1.98
CA LEU A 60 16.57 7.38 2.68
C LEU A 60 18.02 7.31 3.17
N TRP A 61 18.65 6.14 3.22
CA TRP A 61 20.02 5.99 3.71
C TRP A 61 21.04 6.75 2.82
N PRO A 62 22.00 7.51 3.40
CA PRO A 62 22.30 7.68 4.83
C PRO A 62 21.67 8.92 5.49
N ARG A 63 20.63 9.54 4.91
CA ARG A 63 20.02 10.77 5.45
C ARG A 63 19.46 10.52 6.85
N PRO A 64 19.64 11.43 7.84
CA PRO A 64 19.32 11.19 9.26
C PRO A 64 17.86 10.76 9.54
N GLN A 65 16.93 11.07 8.63
CA GLN A 65 15.53 10.65 8.71
C GLN A 65 15.32 9.14 8.54
N TRP A 66 16.32 8.41 8.04
CA TRP A 66 16.25 6.96 7.81
C TRP A 66 16.03 6.20 9.13
N LEU A 67 16.72 6.56 10.22
CA LEU A 67 16.59 5.93 11.55
C LEU A 67 15.17 6.06 12.09
N ARG A 68 14.60 7.27 12.01
CA ARG A 68 13.24 7.51 12.48
C ARG A 68 12.22 6.69 11.70
N ARG A 69 12.42 6.54 10.38
CA ARG A 69 11.54 5.74 9.53
C ARG A 69 11.71 4.24 9.78
N ALA A 70 12.94 3.77 9.96
CA ALA A 70 13.23 2.39 10.31
C ALA A 70 12.62 2.03 11.67
N GLY A 71 12.79 2.88 12.69
CA GLY A 71 12.21 2.68 14.02
C GLY A 71 10.68 2.64 14.00
N ALA A 72 10.03 3.60 13.32
CA ALA A 72 8.58 3.60 13.15
C ALA A 72 8.10 2.35 12.39
N GLY A 73 8.82 1.96 11.33
CA GLY A 73 8.52 0.76 10.56
C GLY A 73 8.63 -0.51 11.40
N LEU A 74 9.69 -0.64 12.22
CA LEU A 74 9.90 -1.78 13.11
C LEU A 74 8.79 -1.87 14.17
N ALA A 75 8.46 -0.73 14.79
CA ALA A 75 7.39 -0.66 15.78
C ALA A 75 6.04 -1.11 15.21
N CYS A 76 5.69 -0.67 14.00
CA CYS A 76 4.46 -1.11 13.32
C CYS A 76 4.54 -2.58 12.88
N ALA A 77 5.66 -3.01 12.30
CA ALA A 77 5.83 -4.36 11.74
C ALA A 77 5.86 -5.46 12.81
N ALA A 78 6.34 -5.15 14.02
CA ALA A 78 6.35 -6.08 15.14
C ALA A 78 5.15 -5.89 16.07
N GLY A 79 4.85 -4.64 16.45
CA GLY A 79 3.85 -4.33 17.47
C GLY A 79 2.42 -4.54 17.00
N ALA A 80 2.08 -4.17 15.76
CA ALA A 80 0.71 -4.31 15.27
C ALA A 80 0.32 -5.79 15.07
N PRO A 81 1.16 -6.66 14.46
CA PRO A 81 0.90 -8.10 14.41
C PRO A 81 0.83 -8.77 15.79
N ALA A 82 1.70 -8.38 16.74
CA ALA A 82 1.65 -8.92 18.09
C ALA A 82 0.34 -8.59 18.81
N LEU A 83 -0.16 -7.36 18.64
CA LEU A 83 -1.46 -6.97 19.17
C LEU A 83 -2.62 -7.66 18.43
N ALA A 84 -2.50 -7.89 17.12
CA ALA A 84 -3.48 -8.65 16.34
C ALA A 84 -3.61 -10.09 16.85
N LEU A 85 -2.49 -10.76 17.12
CA LEU A 85 -2.48 -12.11 17.72
C LEU A 85 -3.10 -12.13 19.12
N ALA A 86 -2.85 -11.09 19.93
CA ALA A 86 -3.48 -10.96 21.25
C ALA A 86 -5.00 -10.74 21.17
N LEU A 87 -5.53 -10.44 19.98
CA LEU A 87 -6.94 -10.27 19.67
C LEU A 87 -7.45 -11.39 18.75
N ASP A 88 -6.84 -12.58 18.81
CA ASP A 88 -7.27 -13.79 18.09
C ASP A 88 -7.20 -13.69 16.55
N ALA A 89 -6.28 -12.88 15.99
CA ALA A 89 -5.99 -12.92 14.56
C ALA A 89 -5.51 -14.31 14.10
N ASP A 90 -5.91 -14.73 12.90
CA ASP A 90 -5.45 -16.01 12.34
C ASP A 90 -3.92 -15.98 12.08
N PRO A 91 -3.09 -16.78 12.79
CA PRO A 91 -1.64 -16.74 12.66
C PRO A 91 -1.13 -17.07 11.24
N ASN A 92 -1.95 -17.67 10.38
CA ASN A 92 -1.63 -17.87 8.96
C ASN A 92 -1.43 -16.54 8.21
N PHE A 93 -1.87 -15.40 8.78
CA PHE A 93 -1.59 -14.08 8.23
C PHE A 93 -0.10 -13.81 8.02
N PHE A 94 0.80 -14.41 8.82
CA PHE A 94 2.24 -14.27 8.62
C PHE A 94 2.73 -14.91 7.32
N ALA A 95 2.15 -16.03 6.90
CA ALA A 95 2.49 -16.67 5.63
C ALA A 95 2.09 -15.76 4.46
N TYR A 96 0.89 -15.18 4.52
CA TYR A 96 0.45 -14.18 3.55
C TYR A 96 1.33 -12.90 3.61
N ALA A 97 1.81 -12.52 4.79
CA ALA A 97 2.72 -11.38 5.00
C ALA A 97 4.07 -11.56 4.34
N LEU A 98 4.66 -12.74 4.44
CA LEU A 98 5.89 -13.07 3.74
C LEU A 98 5.73 -12.95 2.21
N VAL A 99 4.58 -13.34 1.66
CA VAL A 99 4.30 -13.21 0.22
C VAL A 99 4.27 -11.74 -0.21
N ALA A 100 3.73 -10.83 0.61
CA ALA A 100 3.71 -9.39 0.27
C ALA A 100 5.01 -8.64 0.64
N MET A 101 5.87 -9.19 1.50
CA MET A 101 7.21 -8.65 1.75
C MET A 101 8.08 -8.65 0.50
N PHE A 102 7.97 -9.70 -0.33
CA PHE A 102 8.74 -9.80 -1.58
C PHE A 102 8.47 -8.64 -2.56
N PRO A 103 7.22 -8.36 -2.99
CA PRO A 103 6.95 -7.24 -3.89
C PRO A 103 7.26 -5.89 -3.24
N ALA A 104 7.08 -5.72 -1.92
CA ALA A 104 7.46 -4.49 -1.24
C ALA A 104 8.98 -4.24 -1.29
N GLY A 105 9.79 -5.27 -0.99
CA GLY A 105 11.25 -5.21 -1.08
C GLY A 105 11.75 -5.00 -2.51
N ALA A 106 11.17 -5.71 -3.47
CA ALA A 106 11.48 -5.55 -4.90
C ALA A 106 11.16 -4.13 -5.39
N ALA A 107 10.01 -3.57 -5.00
CA ALA A 107 9.64 -2.20 -5.35
C ALA A 107 10.68 -1.18 -4.88
N VAL A 108 11.15 -1.31 -3.64
CA VAL A 108 12.19 -0.44 -3.09
C VAL A 108 13.52 -0.64 -3.80
N TRP A 109 13.94 -1.89 -4.03
CA TRP A 109 15.18 -2.18 -4.73
C TRP A 109 15.22 -1.52 -6.12
N PHE A 110 14.14 -1.67 -6.90
CA PHE A 110 14.03 -1.02 -8.21
C PHE A 110 13.91 0.49 -8.10
N ALA A 111 13.23 1.02 -7.08
CA ALA A 111 13.16 2.46 -6.85
C ALA A 111 14.54 3.08 -6.58
N VAL A 112 15.38 2.40 -5.78
CA VAL A 112 16.75 2.83 -5.48
C VAL A 112 17.65 2.72 -6.72
N LYS A 113 17.56 1.63 -7.48
CA LYS A 113 18.47 1.38 -8.62
C LYS A 113 18.10 2.12 -9.90
N ARG A 114 16.79 2.26 -10.17
CA ARG A 114 16.27 2.74 -11.47
C ARG A 114 15.37 3.96 -11.35
N GLY A 115 15.16 4.45 -10.13
CA GLY A 115 14.26 5.55 -9.85
C GLY A 115 12.85 5.10 -9.47
N PHE A 116 12.20 5.92 -8.63
CA PHE A 116 10.87 5.66 -8.09
C PHE A 116 9.78 5.52 -9.17
N GLN A 117 9.94 6.19 -10.30
CA GLN A 117 9.01 6.11 -11.44
C GLN A 117 9.34 4.99 -12.43
N SER A 118 10.35 4.15 -12.13
CA SER A 118 10.67 3.03 -13.01
C SER A 118 9.48 2.08 -13.10
N PRO A 119 9.20 1.51 -14.30
CA PRO A 119 8.08 0.59 -14.47
C PRO A 119 8.12 -0.59 -13.49
N LEU A 120 9.31 -1.12 -13.23
CA LEU A 120 9.51 -2.24 -12.30
C LEU A 120 9.17 -1.85 -10.86
N ALA A 121 9.65 -0.70 -10.37
CA ALA A 121 9.32 -0.24 -9.03
C ALA A 121 7.81 -0.07 -8.85
N LEU A 122 7.12 0.47 -9.86
CA LEU A 122 5.69 0.68 -9.85
C LEU A 122 4.90 -0.64 -9.91
N CYS A 123 5.29 -1.60 -10.76
CA CYS A 123 4.63 -2.90 -10.85
C CYS A 123 4.70 -3.66 -9.52
N PHE A 124 5.88 -3.70 -8.90
CA PHE A 124 6.04 -4.36 -7.61
C PHE A 124 5.32 -3.61 -6.48
N ALA A 125 5.23 -2.28 -6.54
CA ALA A 125 4.43 -1.50 -5.59
C ALA A 125 2.93 -1.82 -5.74
N VAL A 126 2.42 -1.94 -6.97
CA VAL A 126 1.03 -2.35 -7.24
C VAL A 126 0.76 -3.75 -6.70
N ALA A 127 1.69 -4.70 -6.92
CA ALA A 127 1.56 -6.05 -6.38
C ALA A 127 1.52 -6.04 -4.83
N ALA A 128 2.37 -5.25 -4.18
CA ALA A 128 2.35 -5.11 -2.72
C ALA A 128 1.03 -4.52 -2.20
N LEU A 129 0.46 -3.53 -2.90
CA LEU A 129 -0.85 -2.95 -2.56
C LEU A 129 -2.00 -3.93 -2.76
N ALA A 130 -1.99 -4.65 -3.88
CA ALA A 130 -3.05 -5.61 -4.22
C ALA A 130 -3.15 -6.76 -3.21
N VAL A 131 -2.02 -7.20 -2.64
CA VAL A 131 -1.96 -8.29 -1.65
C VAL A 131 -2.30 -7.80 -0.23
N ALA A 132 -2.17 -6.50 0.06
CA ALA A 132 -2.45 -5.97 1.40
C ALA A 132 -3.91 -6.17 1.85
N ALA A 133 -4.87 -5.98 0.93
CA ALA A 133 -6.29 -6.17 1.21
C ALA A 133 -6.69 -7.62 1.52
N PRO A 134 -6.40 -8.62 0.65
CA PRO A 134 -6.74 -10.02 0.94
C PRO A 134 -6.02 -10.53 2.19
N SER A 135 -4.77 -10.13 2.42
CA SER A 135 -4.05 -10.54 3.62
C SER A 135 -4.64 -9.97 4.91
N ALA A 136 -5.09 -8.70 4.89
CA ALA A 136 -5.78 -8.10 6.02
C ALA A 136 -7.13 -8.80 6.26
N ALA A 137 -7.88 -9.12 5.21
CA ALA A 137 -9.14 -9.86 5.32
C ALA A 137 -8.93 -11.25 5.93
N CYS A 138 -7.98 -12.04 5.43
CA CYS A 138 -7.66 -13.36 5.97
C CYS A 138 -7.22 -13.29 7.44
N ALA A 139 -6.48 -12.25 7.85
CA ALA A 139 -6.08 -12.08 9.24
C ALA A 139 -7.26 -11.88 10.20
N GLY A 140 -8.36 -11.28 9.72
CA GLY A 140 -9.61 -11.14 10.47
C GLY A 140 -10.53 -12.36 10.41
N GLY A 141 -10.13 -13.45 9.75
CA GLY A 141 -10.97 -14.63 9.53
C GLY A 141 -11.82 -14.58 8.27
N GLY A 142 -11.51 -13.67 7.33
CA GLY A 142 -12.15 -13.62 6.02
C GLY A 142 -11.87 -14.85 5.17
N THR A 143 -12.84 -15.23 4.33
CA THR A 143 -12.73 -16.45 3.51
C THR A 143 -11.74 -16.29 2.34
N ALA A 144 -11.24 -17.41 1.81
CA ALA A 144 -10.39 -17.37 0.60
C ALA A 144 -11.10 -16.70 -0.59
N ARG A 145 -12.43 -16.86 -0.69
CA ARG A 145 -13.26 -16.22 -1.71
C ARG A 145 -13.22 -14.69 -1.57
N GLU A 146 -13.38 -14.15 -0.36
CA GLU A 146 -13.29 -12.70 -0.12
C GLU A 146 -11.92 -12.16 -0.52
N GLY A 147 -10.84 -12.88 -0.16
CA GLY A 147 -9.49 -12.53 -0.58
C GLY A 147 -9.34 -12.46 -2.10
N TRP A 148 -9.84 -13.47 -2.82
CA TRP A 148 -9.82 -13.48 -4.29
C TRP A 148 -10.66 -12.35 -4.90
N LEU A 149 -11.85 -12.08 -4.36
CA LEU A 149 -12.72 -11.00 -4.84
C LEU A 149 -12.07 -9.62 -4.62
N LEU A 150 -11.48 -9.38 -3.44
CA LEU A 150 -10.70 -8.17 -3.17
C LEU A 150 -9.54 -8.03 -4.16
N GLY A 151 -8.79 -9.10 -4.38
CA GLY A 151 -7.69 -9.12 -5.36
C GLY A 151 -8.18 -8.77 -6.77
N LEU A 152 -9.26 -9.38 -7.23
CA LEU A 152 -9.86 -9.14 -8.55
C LEU A 152 -10.41 -7.71 -8.71
N LEU A 153 -10.98 -7.13 -7.66
CA LEU A 153 -11.57 -5.79 -7.72
C LEU A 153 -10.51 -4.70 -7.59
N LEU A 154 -9.51 -4.88 -6.73
CA LEU A 154 -8.50 -3.84 -6.45
C LEU A 154 -7.33 -3.85 -7.44
N THR A 155 -6.93 -5.02 -7.97
CA THR A 155 -5.77 -5.12 -8.87
C THR A 155 -5.94 -4.31 -10.16
N PRO A 156 -7.03 -4.47 -10.94
CA PRO A 156 -7.23 -3.71 -12.17
C PRO A 156 -7.26 -2.20 -11.90
N PHE A 157 -7.87 -1.79 -10.79
CA PHE A 157 -7.90 -0.39 -10.36
C PHE A 157 -6.51 0.16 -10.09
N PHE A 158 -5.67 -0.54 -9.31
CA PHE A 158 -4.30 -0.11 -9.05
C PHE A 158 -3.43 -0.10 -10.30
N VAL A 159 -3.61 -1.05 -11.21
CA VAL A 159 -2.90 -1.10 -12.50
C VAL A 159 -3.28 0.09 -13.38
N TRP A 160 -4.57 0.29 -13.65
CA TRP A 160 -5.08 1.39 -14.47
C TRP A 160 -4.64 2.75 -13.91
N ARG A 161 -4.75 2.95 -12.60
CA ARG A 161 -4.41 4.22 -11.96
C ARG A 161 -2.90 4.50 -12.00
N THR A 162 -2.07 3.49 -11.77
CA THR A 162 -0.61 3.62 -11.88
C THR A 162 -0.19 4.00 -13.30
N TRP A 163 -0.83 3.39 -14.31
CA TRP A 163 -0.65 3.77 -15.70
C TRP A 163 -1.08 5.22 -15.96
N ARG A 164 -2.29 5.62 -15.53
CA ARG A 164 -2.83 6.97 -15.72
C ARG A 164 -1.93 8.07 -15.16
N ILE A 165 -1.43 7.89 -13.94
CA ILE A 165 -0.58 8.90 -13.29
C ILE A 165 0.80 8.96 -13.93
N ARG A 166 1.37 7.81 -14.29
CA ARG A 166 2.60 7.80 -15.06
C ARG A 166 2.43 8.54 -16.40
N SER A 167 1.33 8.31 -17.09
CA SER A 167 1.00 9.04 -18.31
C SER A 167 0.91 10.54 -18.06
N ALA A 168 0.17 10.97 -17.04
CA ALA A 168 0.00 12.39 -16.70
C ALA A 168 1.32 13.08 -16.31
N LEU A 169 2.20 12.39 -15.57
CA LEU A 169 3.52 12.89 -15.19
C LEU A 169 4.48 12.97 -16.39
N ASN A 170 4.35 12.05 -17.36
CA ASN A 170 5.15 12.06 -18.58
C ASN A 170 4.68 13.12 -19.58
N THR A 171 3.38 13.44 -19.63
CA THR A 171 2.81 14.43 -20.56
C THR A 171 2.82 15.85 -20.00
N GLY A 172 2.78 16.02 -18.68
CA GLY A 172 2.73 17.34 -18.03
C GLY A 172 4.12 17.85 -17.66
N GLY A 173 4.63 18.84 -18.39
CA GLY A 173 5.81 19.61 -17.97
C GLY A 173 5.46 20.66 -16.92
N ASN A 174 6.25 20.76 -15.85
CA ASN A 174 6.17 21.75 -14.76
C ASN A 174 4.89 21.74 -13.90
N TRP A 175 4.66 20.64 -13.17
CA TRP A 175 3.64 20.59 -12.13
C TRP A 175 4.03 21.46 -10.91
N SER A 176 3.13 22.36 -10.50
CA SER A 176 3.23 23.07 -9.23
C SER A 176 2.86 22.15 -8.03
N ARG A 177 3.31 22.51 -6.82
CA ARG A 177 2.93 21.78 -5.58
C ARG A 177 1.41 21.75 -5.37
N ALA A 178 0.71 22.82 -5.75
CA ALA A 178 -0.75 22.91 -5.61
C ALA A 178 -1.47 21.93 -6.54
N GLU A 179 -1.01 21.82 -7.80
CA GLU A 179 -1.56 20.87 -8.77
C GLU A 179 -1.30 19.43 -8.37
N LEU A 180 -0.10 19.11 -7.88
CA LEU A 180 0.21 17.78 -7.33
C LEU A 180 -0.68 17.43 -6.14
N ARG A 181 -0.95 18.39 -5.25
CA ARG A 181 -1.85 18.18 -4.10
C ARG A 181 -3.30 17.96 -4.55
N ARG A 182 -3.81 18.77 -5.48
CA ARG A 182 -5.16 18.64 -6.02
C ARG A 182 -5.34 17.31 -6.76
N GLN A 183 -4.34 16.89 -7.56
CA GLN A 183 -4.34 15.57 -8.19
C GLN A 183 -4.33 14.46 -7.13
N GLY A 184 -3.47 14.55 -6.12
CA GLY A 184 -3.41 13.59 -5.02
C GLY A 184 -4.75 13.42 -4.29
N LEU A 185 -5.45 14.52 -3.99
CA LEU A 185 -6.78 14.48 -3.34
C LEU A 185 -7.85 13.85 -4.23
N ARG A 186 -7.86 14.16 -5.54
CA ARG A 186 -8.80 13.53 -6.49
C ARG A 186 -8.58 12.02 -6.56
N GLU A 187 -7.33 11.60 -6.65
CA GLU A 187 -6.98 10.18 -6.70
C GLU A 187 -7.30 9.44 -5.40
N ALA A 188 -7.12 10.11 -4.24
CA ALA A 188 -7.56 9.58 -2.96
C ALA A 188 -9.08 9.37 -2.92
N GLY A 189 -9.86 10.34 -3.40
CA GLY A 189 -11.32 10.23 -3.49
C GLY A 189 -11.78 9.09 -4.40
N LEU A 190 -11.15 8.93 -5.57
CA LEU A 190 -11.45 7.82 -6.48
C LEU A 190 -11.13 6.46 -5.85
N ALA A 191 -10.01 6.34 -5.14
CA ALA A 191 -9.66 5.09 -4.46
C ALA A 191 -10.60 4.75 -3.30
N LEU A 192 -11.03 5.75 -2.53
CA LEU A 192 -12.03 5.57 -1.48
C LEU A 192 -13.37 5.13 -2.08
N ALA A 193 -13.84 5.79 -3.15
CA ALA A 193 -15.09 5.42 -3.82
C ALA A 193 -15.04 4.00 -4.39
N TRP A 194 -13.95 3.64 -5.07
CA TRP A 194 -13.77 2.29 -5.61
C TRP A 194 -13.72 1.24 -4.51
N THR A 195 -13.04 1.55 -3.41
CA THR A 195 -12.94 0.64 -2.26
C THR A 195 -14.28 0.44 -1.57
N ALA A 196 -15.04 1.51 -1.35
CA ALA A 196 -16.39 1.42 -0.81
C ALA A 196 -17.30 0.57 -1.73
N ALA A 197 -17.20 0.75 -3.05
CA ALA A 197 -17.94 -0.06 -4.02
C ALA A 197 -17.50 -1.54 -3.99
N ALA A 198 -16.20 -1.81 -3.91
CA ALA A 198 -15.66 -3.17 -3.87
C ALA A 198 -16.07 -3.91 -2.59
N VAL A 199 -15.97 -3.25 -1.43
CA VAL A 199 -16.42 -3.79 -0.14
C VAL A 199 -17.94 -3.99 -0.14
N GLY A 200 -18.70 -3.01 -0.64
CA GLY A 200 -20.15 -3.13 -0.78
C GLY A 200 -20.57 -4.31 -1.66
N LEU A 201 -19.86 -4.53 -2.77
CA LEU A 201 -20.11 -5.68 -3.66
C LEU A 201 -19.82 -7.01 -2.96
N ILE A 202 -18.74 -7.10 -2.18
CA ILE A 202 -18.39 -8.32 -1.41
C ILE A 202 -19.52 -8.68 -0.45
N HIS A 203 -20.13 -7.70 0.22
CA HIS A 203 -21.22 -7.93 1.18
C HIS A 203 -22.58 -8.24 0.53
N VAL A 204 -22.75 -7.97 -0.76
CA VAL A 204 -24.01 -8.21 -1.50
C VAL A 204 -23.96 -9.51 -2.33
N LEU A 205 -22.77 -9.98 -2.67
CA LEU A 205 -22.61 -11.25 -3.40
C LEU A 205 -22.94 -12.44 -2.46
N PRO A 206 -23.90 -13.31 -2.83
CA PRO A 206 -24.27 -14.45 -1.98
C PRO A 206 -23.09 -15.40 -1.79
N ALA A 207 -22.95 -15.93 -0.57
CA ALA A 207 -21.89 -16.85 -0.12
C ALA A 207 -21.81 -18.16 -0.93
#